data_AF-A0A354BH16-F1
#
_entry.id   AF-A0A354BH16-F1
#
_cell.length_a   1.000
_cell.length_b   1.000
_cell.length_c   1.000
_cell.angle_alpha   90.00
_cell.angle_beta   90.00
_cell.angle_gamma   90.00
#
_symmetry.space_group_name_H-M   'P 1'
#
loop_
_entity.id
_entity.type
_entity.pdbx_description
1 polymer ?
#
loop_
_entity_poly.entity_id
_entity_poly.type
_entity_poly.pdbx_seq_one_letter_code
_entity_poly.pdbx_strand_id
1 'polypeptide(L)'
;LFLGIAKIAAPLGMAGGFLLGIVNALLVGSTLRLIEQSLSASRTLGFKDVTESFGHYFWDVIGVGFVLWLPTLLLDMGLQANPAYGQFLLSAFLLLVFILLNPAPEVIYQVRHDSTLEVFKTSYEFVMEHWVEWFLPFVLLILPVVLSPSGLQEFFSLSGRAGRGAGLDFLQILMLPLTAIGGWLSYLGLDSEGQV
;
A
#
# COMPACT_ATOMS: atom_id res chain seq x y z
N LEU A 1 -10.98 -11.94 5.63
CA LEU A 1 -10.45 -12.03 7.01
C LEU A 1 -10.20 -10.65 7.62
N PHE A 2 -9.33 -9.82 7.03
CA PHE A 2 -8.96 -8.49 7.51
C PHE A 2 -10.16 -7.55 7.76
N LEU A 3 -11.12 -7.49 6.83
CA LEU A 3 -12.36 -6.70 7.01
C LEU A 3 -13.22 -7.14 8.20
N GLY A 4 -13.18 -8.43 8.57
CA GLY A 4 -13.89 -8.95 9.74
C GLY A 4 -13.21 -8.53 11.04
N ILE A 5 -11.88 -8.61 11.08
CA ILE A 5 -11.06 -8.18 12.22
C ILE A 5 -11.18 -6.66 12.41
N ALA A 6 -11.18 -5.88 11.32
CA ALA A 6 -11.37 -4.42 11.37
C ALA A 6 -12.71 -4.02 12.01
N LYS A 7 -13.80 -4.72 11.69
CA LYS A 7 -15.12 -4.46 12.30
C LYS A 7 -15.16 -4.77 13.79
N ILE A 8 -14.41 -5.77 14.25
CA ILE A 8 -14.33 -6.18 15.67
C ILE A 8 -13.37 -5.26 16.45
N ALA A 9 -12.31 -4.80 15.81
CA ALA A 9 -11.29 -3.95 16.43
C ALA A 9 -11.68 -2.46 16.47
N ALA A 10 -12.55 -1.99 15.57
CA ALA A 10 -13.04 -0.61 15.52
C ALA A 10 -13.52 -0.02 16.88
N PRO A 11 -14.30 -0.73 17.73
CA PRO A 11 -14.74 -0.19 19.02
C PRO A 11 -13.63 -0.10 20.09
N LEU A 12 -12.46 -0.73 19.90
CA LEU A 12 -11.37 -0.76 20.89
C LEU A 12 -10.45 0.47 20.84
N GLY A 13 -10.73 1.44 19.97
CA GLY A 13 -9.94 2.67 19.85
C GLY A 13 -8.46 2.37 19.53
N MET A 14 -7.55 2.97 20.30
CA MET A 14 -6.10 2.81 20.09
C MET A 14 -5.64 1.35 20.18
N ALA A 15 -6.17 0.57 21.12
CA ALA A 15 -5.84 -0.85 21.26
C ALA A 15 -6.29 -1.66 20.04
N GLY A 16 -7.44 -1.29 19.46
CA GLY A 16 -7.91 -1.83 18.19
C GLY A 16 -6.95 -1.52 17.04
N GLY A 17 -6.44 -0.28 16.98
CA GLY A 17 -5.42 0.13 16.01
C GLY A 17 -4.13 -0.69 16.11
N PHE A 18 -3.61 -0.92 17.31
CA PHE A 18 -2.42 -1.76 17.51
C PHE A 18 -2.66 -3.23 17.12
N LEU A 19 -3.80 -3.81 17.49
CA LEU A 19 -4.16 -5.17 17.06
C LEU A 19 -4.24 -5.28 15.54
N LEU A 20 -4.87 -4.31 14.88
CA LEU A 20 -4.94 -4.27 13.42
C LEU A 20 -3.55 -4.11 12.79
N GLY A 21 -2.67 -3.29 13.38
CA GLY A 21 -1.29 -3.14 12.96
C GLY A 21 -0.50 -4.45 13.03
N ILE A 22 -0.63 -5.20 14.14
CA ILE A 22 0.01 -6.51 14.33
C ILE A 22 -0.49 -7.51 13.30
N VAL A 23 -1.81 -7.62 13.13
CA VAL A 23 -2.41 -8.53 12.13
C VAL A 23 -1.97 -8.15 10.73
N ASN A 24 -1.97 -6.85 10.40
CA ASN A 24 -1.51 -6.36 9.10
C ASN A 24 -0.04 -6.73 8.87
N ALA A 25 0.83 -6.49 9.84
CA ALA A 25 2.25 -6.81 9.73
C ALA A 25 2.51 -8.32 9.55
N LEU A 26 1.74 -9.18 10.23
CA LEU A 26 1.79 -10.62 10.01
C LEU A 26 1.38 -11.01 8.58
N LEU A 27 0.28 -10.45 8.07
CA LEU A 27 -0.21 -10.74 6.73
C LEU A 27 0.76 -10.24 5.65
N VAL A 28 1.20 -8.99 5.76
CA VAL A 28 2.18 -8.39 4.84
C VAL A 28 3.49 -9.19 4.89
N GLY A 29 4.04 -9.43 6.08
CA GLY A 29 5.30 -10.16 6.22
C GLY A 29 5.22 -11.60 5.65
N SER A 30 4.09 -12.28 5.85
CA SER A 30 3.85 -13.60 5.25
C SER A 30 3.76 -13.53 3.71
N THR A 31 3.20 -12.45 3.17
CA THR A 31 3.10 -12.21 1.73
C THR A 31 4.49 -11.98 1.13
N LEU A 32 5.32 -11.13 1.75
CA LEU A 32 6.69 -10.89 1.30
C LEU A 32 7.51 -12.18 1.27
N ARG A 33 7.39 -13.01 2.31
CA ARG A 33 8.09 -14.28 2.38
C ARG A 33 7.63 -15.26 1.31
N LEU A 34 6.34 -15.28 0.97
CA LEU A 34 5.85 -16.12 -0.13
C LEU A 34 6.34 -15.63 -1.49
N ILE A 35 6.42 -14.30 -1.69
CA ILE A 35 6.99 -13.71 -2.91
C ILE A 35 8.46 -14.10 -3.04
N GLU A 36 9.25 -13.89 -1.99
CA GLU A 36 10.67 -14.27 -1.94
C GLU A 36 10.88 -15.77 -2.27
N GLN A 37 10.08 -16.65 -1.68
CA GLN A 37 10.11 -18.08 -1.97
C GLN A 37 9.76 -18.40 -3.42
N SER A 38 8.78 -17.70 -4.00
CA SER A 38 8.38 -17.89 -5.40
C SER A 38 9.44 -17.43 -6.40
N LEU A 39 10.23 -16.42 -6.04
CA LEU A 39 11.32 -15.89 -6.87
C LEU A 39 12.59 -16.74 -6.72
N SER A 40 12.86 -17.22 -5.51
CA SER A 40 14.11 -17.95 -5.20
C SER A 40 14.02 -19.43 -5.51
N ALA A 41 12.84 -20.03 -5.37
CA ALA A 41 12.65 -21.45 -5.59
C ALA A 41 11.96 -21.66 -6.94
N SER A 42 12.66 -22.32 -7.87
CA SER A 42 12.07 -22.78 -9.14
C SER A 42 11.06 -23.94 -8.94
N ARG A 43 10.23 -23.88 -7.90
CA ARG A 43 9.21 -24.87 -7.55
C ARG A 43 7.88 -24.18 -7.21
N THR A 44 6.80 -24.93 -7.37
CA THR A 44 5.45 -24.48 -6.96
C THR A 44 5.35 -24.33 -5.44
N LEU A 45 4.68 -23.27 -5.00
CA LEU A 45 4.33 -23.06 -3.59
C LEU A 45 3.27 -24.07 -3.15
N GLY A 46 3.48 -24.68 -1.98
CA GLY A 46 2.53 -25.56 -1.32
C GLY A 46 1.93 -24.93 -0.07
N PHE A 47 0.94 -25.60 0.53
CA PHE A 47 0.28 -25.11 1.74
C PHE A 47 1.23 -24.98 2.95
N LYS A 48 2.24 -25.84 3.01
CA LYS A 48 3.28 -25.80 4.04
C LYS A 48 4.09 -24.49 4.00
N ASP A 49 4.38 -24.01 2.80
CA ASP A 49 5.11 -22.75 2.59
C ASP A 49 4.35 -21.56 3.17
N VAL A 50 3.02 -21.56 3.06
CA VAL A 50 2.14 -20.55 3.66
C VAL A 50 2.22 -20.58 5.18
N THR A 51 2.19 -21.77 5.79
CA THR A 51 2.31 -21.85 7.25
C THR A 51 3.69 -21.45 7.76
N GLU A 52 4.74 -21.74 6.99
CA GLU A 52 6.13 -21.39 7.33
C GLU A 52 6.46 -19.92 7.04
N SER A 53 5.66 -19.22 6.23
CA SER A 53 5.88 -17.80 5.93
C SER A 53 5.43 -16.86 7.05
N PHE A 54 4.54 -17.31 7.93
CA PHE A 54 4.05 -16.50 9.05
C PHE A 54 5.18 -16.08 9.98
N GLY A 55 5.22 -14.78 10.27
CA GLY A 55 6.15 -14.22 11.25
C GLY A 55 7.55 -13.90 10.72
N HIS A 56 7.91 -14.32 9.49
CA HIS A 56 9.28 -14.17 8.98
C HIS A 56 9.73 -12.71 8.91
N TYR A 57 9.00 -11.87 8.17
CA TYR A 57 9.24 -10.42 8.04
C TYR A 57 8.39 -9.58 9.01
N PHE A 58 7.90 -10.18 10.09
CA PHE A 58 6.97 -9.48 11.00
C PHE A 58 7.62 -8.23 11.61
N TRP A 59 8.86 -8.35 12.09
CA TRP A 59 9.55 -7.24 12.76
C TRP A 59 9.98 -6.14 11.79
N ASP A 60 10.34 -6.49 10.56
CA ASP A 60 10.71 -5.50 9.54
C ASP A 60 9.50 -4.65 9.15
N VAL A 61 8.34 -5.28 8.95
CA VAL A 61 7.11 -4.58 8.63
C VAL A 61 6.61 -3.73 9.81
N ILE A 62 6.69 -4.23 11.04
CA ILE A 62 6.39 -3.44 12.24
C ILE A 62 7.34 -2.24 12.36
N GLY A 63 8.64 -2.44 12.16
CA GLY A 63 9.65 -1.38 12.22
C GLY A 63 9.36 -0.27 11.22
N VAL A 64 9.14 -0.63 9.95
CA VAL A 64 8.79 0.33 8.90
C VAL A 64 7.51 1.08 9.23
N GLY A 65 6.45 0.36 9.60
CA GLY A 65 5.16 0.94 9.96
C GLY A 65 5.26 1.89 11.16
N PHE A 66 6.03 1.51 12.18
CA PHE A 66 6.22 2.32 13.37
C PHE A 66 6.97 3.62 13.09
N VAL A 67 8.05 3.56 12.29
CA VAL A 67 8.80 4.77 11.93
C VAL A 67 7.96 5.73 11.07
N LEU A 68 7.10 5.21 10.18
CA LEU A 68 6.19 6.03 9.38
C LEU A 68 5.00 6.58 10.18
N TRP A 69 4.60 5.87 11.23
CA TRP A 69 3.50 6.30 12.09
C TRP A 69 3.85 7.57 12.89
N LEU A 70 5.09 7.71 13.37
CA LEU A 70 5.54 8.90 14.14
C LEU A 70 5.37 10.24 13.39
N PRO A 71 5.93 10.46 12.18
CA PRO A 71 5.75 11.71 11.45
C PRO A 71 4.30 11.92 11.03
N THR A 72 3.56 10.84 10.71
CA THR A 72 2.12 10.94 10.40
C THR A 72 1.32 11.45 11.59
N LEU A 73 1.59 10.93 12.79
CA LEU A 73 0.98 11.38 14.05
C LEU A 73 1.29 12.87 14.30
N LEU A 74 2.55 13.28 14.15
CA LEU A 74 2.97 14.67 14.35
C LEU A 74 2.30 15.61 13.34
N LEU A 75 2.20 15.20 12.08
CA LEU A 75 1.48 15.94 11.05
C LEU A 75 0.00 16.05 11.41
N ASP A 76 -0.67 14.96 11.72
CA ASP A 76 -2.09 14.97 12.10
C ASP A 76 -2.36 15.94 13.27
N MET A 77 -1.50 15.95 14.29
CA MET A 77 -1.60 16.88 15.42
C MET A 77 -1.40 18.34 14.99
N GLY A 78 -0.41 18.63 14.14
CA GLY A 78 -0.13 19.98 13.65
C GLY A 78 -1.21 20.53 12.72
N LEU A 79 -1.86 19.65 11.95
CA LEU A 79 -2.84 20.01 10.94
C LEU A 79 -4.24 20.26 11.52
N GLN A 80 -4.52 19.79 12.74
CA GLN A 80 -5.74 20.18 13.49
C GLN A 80 -5.84 21.69 13.70
N ALA A 81 -4.71 22.40 13.76
CA ALA A 81 -4.68 23.86 13.88
C ALA A 81 -5.08 24.59 12.59
N ASN A 82 -5.00 23.94 11.41
CA ASN A 82 -5.28 24.54 10.10
C ASN A 82 -5.99 23.55 9.15
N PRO A 83 -7.30 23.27 9.34
CA PRO A 83 -7.98 22.16 8.68
C PRO A 83 -7.99 22.22 7.14
N ALA A 84 -8.07 23.43 6.57
CA ALA A 84 -8.15 23.61 5.12
C ALA A 84 -6.84 23.28 4.39
N TYR A 85 -5.69 23.67 4.94
CA TYR A 85 -4.36 23.31 4.41
C TYR A 85 -3.91 21.93 4.90
N GLY A 86 -4.48 21.49 6.02
CA GLY A 86 -4.20 20.24 6.70
C GLY A 86 -4.27 19.03 5.79
N GLN A 87 -5.44 18.84 5.18
CA GLN A 87 -5.70 17.69 4.34
C GLN A 87 -4.78 17.62 3.12
N PHE A 88 -4.48 18.76 2.50
CA PHE A 88 -3.59 18.83 1.35
C PHE A 88 -2.16 18.42 1.72
N LEU A 89 -1.61 18.99 2.80
CA LEU A 89 -0.25 18.68 3.25
C LEU A 89 -0.09 17.22 3.68
N LEU A 90 -1.07 16.66 4.41
CA LEU A 90 -1.07 15.24 4.76
C LEU A 90 -1.07 14.37 3.50
N SER A 91 -1.94 14.69 2.53
CA SER A 91 -2.03 13.93 1.28
C SER A 91 -0.73 14.00 0.48
N ALA A 92 -0.10 15.19 0.41
CA ALA A 92 1.18 15.38 -0.25
C ALA A 92 2.31 14.60 0.45
N PHE A 93 2.34 14.61 1.79
CA PHE A 93 3.30 13.82 2.57
C PHE A 93 3.13 12.32 2.33
N LEU A 94 1.90 11.81 2.40
CA LEU A 94 1.62 10.39 2.19
C LEU A 94 1.91 9.96 0.74
N LEU A 95 1.70 10.83 -0.23
CA LEU A 95 2.11 10.59 -1.61
C LEU A 95 3.63 10.51 -1.74
N LEU A 96 4.37 11.41 -1.08
CA LEU A 96 5.83 11.38 -1.06
C LEU A 96 6.34 10.08 -0.42
N VAL A 97 5.77 9.68 0.72
CA VAL A 97 6.09 8.40 1.38
C VAL A 97 5.81 7.23 0.43
N PHE A 98 4.65 7.23 -0.22
CA PHE A 98 4.29 6.19 -1.19
C PHE A 98 5.30 6.11 -2.33
N ILE A 99 5.72 7.23 -2.91
CA ILE A 99 6.70 7.25 -4.01
C ILE A 99 8.06 6.73 -3.51
N LEU A 100 8.60 7.31 -2.44
CA LEU A 100 9.96 6.99 -1.99
C LEU A 100 10.09 5.58 -1.41
N LEU A 101 9.05 5.08 -0.77
CA LEU A 101 9.06 3.79 -0.09
C LEU A 101 8.27 2.71 -0.82
N ASN A 102 7.87 2.96 -2.07
CA ASN A 102 7.27 1.93 -2.90
C ASN A 102 8.17 0.68 -3.04
N PRO A 103 9.51 0.81 -3.17
CA PRO A 103 10.40 -0.35 -3.21
C PRO A 103 10.67 -0.99 -1.84
N ALA A 104 10.25 -0.39 -0.72
CA ALA A 104 10.58 -0.89 0.62
C ALA A 104 10.19 -2.36 0.85
N PRO A 105 9.03 -2.86 0.38
CA PRO A 105 8.71 -4.28 0.43
C PRO A 105 9.75 -5.14 -0.29
N GLU A 106 10.19 -4.72 -1.47
CA GLU A 106 11.20 -5.41 -2.28
C GLU A 106 12.56 -5.45 -1.58
N VAL A 107 12.95 -4.31 -1.00
CA VAL A 107 14.19 -4.18 -0.21
C VAL A 107 14.15 -5.10 1.01
N ILE A 108 13.00 -5.23 1.68
CA ILE A 108 12.85 -6.09 2.87
C ILE A 108 13.17 -7.56 2.54
N TYR A 109 12.73 -8.09 1.40
CA TYR A 109 12.92 -9.52 1.14
C TYR A 109 14.07 -9.86 0.19
N GLN A 110 14.55 -8.91 -0.63
CA GLN A 110 15.65 -9.16 -1.57
C GLN A 110 17.01 -8.67 -1.09
N VAL A 111 17.04 -7.61 -0.29
CA VAL A 111 18.29 -6.96 0.12
C VAL A 111 18.56 -7.24 1.58
N ARG A 112 19.79 -7.65 1.89
CA ARG A 112 20.22 -7.82 3.28
C ARG A 112 20.36 -6.44 3.93
N HIS A 113 19.65 -6.24 5.03
CA HIS A 113 19.65 -4.99 5.79
C HIS A 113 19.71 -5.33 7.28
N ASP A 114 20.45 -4.53 8.04
CA ASP A 114 20.61 -4.71 9.48
C ASP A 114 19.66 -3.80 10.28
N SER A 115 19.01 -2.84 9.63
CA SER A 115 18.07 -1.91 10.29
C SER A 115 16.96 -1.39 9.37
N THR A 116 15.85 -0.96 9.97
CA THR A 116 14.74 -0.31 9.26
C THR A 116 15.16 0.98 8.55
N LEU A 117 16.12 1.73 9.09
CA LEU A 117 16.60 2.96 8.46
C LEU A 117 17.39 2.67 7.18
N GLU A 118 18.10 1.55 7.15
CA GLU A 118 18.76 1.06 5.94
C GLU A 118 17.74 0.72 4.86
N VAL A 119 16.60 0.09 5.21
CA VAL A 119 15.50 -0.15 4.26
C VAL A 119 15.02 1.16 3.62
N PHE A 120 14.83 2.22 4.41
CA PHE A 120 14.42 3.52 3.87
C PHE A 120 15.49 4.15 2.97
N LYS A 121 16.75 4.10 3.40
CA LYS A 121 17.87 4.63 2.63
C LYS A 121 17.99 3.91 1.29
N THR A 122 18.02 2.59 1.30
CA THR A 122 18.11 1.76 0.09
C THR A 122 16.90 1.96 -0.82
N SER A 123 15.69 2.09 -0.26
CA SER A 123 14.49 2.41 -1.06
C SER A 123 14.62 3.77 -1.74
N TYR A 124 15.07 4.79 -1.01
CA TYR A 124 15.30 6.13 -1.55
C TYR A 124 16.36 6.13 -2.66
N GLU A 125 17.52 5.50 -2.42
CA GLU A 125 18.60 5.39 -3.40
C GLU A 125 18.11 4.67 -4.66
N PHE A 126 17.40 3.56 -4.50
CA PHE A 126 16.82 2.81 -5.61
C PHE A 126 15.85 3.67 -6.45
N VAL A 127 14.94 4.43 -5.82
CA VAL A 127 14.05 5.32 -6.56
C VAL A 127 14.84 6.40 -7.30
N MET A 128 15.83 7.02 -6.66
CA MET A 128 16.62 8.07 -7.32
C MET A 128 17.38 7.54 -8.55
N GLU A 129 17.88 6.31 -8.49
CA GLU A 129 18.63 5.68 -9.58
C GLU A 129 17.73 5.07 -10.68
N HIS A 130 16.54 4.58 -10.32
CA HIS A 130 15.70 3.75 -11.19
C HIS A 130 14.23 4.18 -11.27
N TRP A 131 13.90 5.45 -10.96
CA TRP A 131 12.49 5.89 -10.93
C TRP A 131 11.76 5.64 -12.25
N VAL A 132 12.43 5.75 -13.40
CA VAL A 132 11.77 5.54 -14.69
C VAL A 132 11.38 4.08 -14.84
N GLU A 133 12.33 3.16 -14.72
CA GLU A 133 12.10 1.72 -14.87
C GLU A 133 11.12 1.19 -13.83
N TRP A 134 11.20 1.70 -12.61
CA TRP A 134 10.34 1.28 -11.52
C TRP A 134 8.90 1.76 -11.69
N PHE A 135 8.68 3.03 -12.05
CA PHE A 135 7.33 3.58 -12.16
C PHE A 135 6.68 3.41 -13.54
N LEU A 136 7.44 3.12 -14.60
CA LEU A 136 6.91 2.97 -15.95
C LEU A 136 5.82 1.90 -16.07
N PRO A 137 5.95 0.68 -15.48
CA PRO A 137 4.86 -0.30 -15.47
C PRO A 137 3.58 0.24 -14.82
N PHE A 138 3.71 0.98 -13.73
CA PHE A 138 2.57 1.59 -13.05
C PHE A 138 1.93 2.70 -13.87
N VAL A 139 2.73 3.54 -14.53
CA VAL A 139 2.22 4.58 -15.44
C VAL A 139 1.43 3.95 -16.56
N LEU A 140 1.95 2.89 -17.20
CA LEU A 140 1.25 2.17 -18.26
C LEU A 140 -0.06 1.53 -17.77
N LEU A 141 -0.07 0.99 -16.55
CA LEU A 141 -1.26 0.39 -15.94
C LEU A 141 -2.31 1.44 -15.55
N ILE A 142 -1.88 2.60 -15.07
CA ILE A 142 -2.74 3.68 -14.58
C ILE A 142 -3.22 4.60 -15.72
N LEU A 143 -2.52 4.64 -16.85
CA LEU A 143 -2.87 5.50 -18.00
C LEU A 143 -4.35 5.35 -18.42
N PRO A 144 -4.91 4.14 -18.60
CA PRO A 144 -6.31 3.98 -18.99
C PRO A 144 -7.30 4.40 -17.90
N VAL A 145 -6.88 4.32 -16.63
CA VAL A 145 -7.67 4.78 -15.47
C VAL A 145 -7.77 6.30 -15.54
N VAL A 146 -6.64 7.01 -15.63
CA VAL A 146 -6.57 8.48 -15.63
C VAL A 146 -7.24 9.09 -16.86
N LEU A 147 -7.13 8.43 -18.01
CA LEU A 147 -7.79 8.86 -19.25
C LEU A 147 -9.30 8.59 -19.28
N SER A 148 -9.83 7.84 -18.31
CA SER A 148 -11.28 7.63 -18.21
C SER A 148 -11.99 8.93 -17.76
N PRO A 149 -13.27 9.13 -18.11
CA PRO A 149 -14.00 10.37 -17.79
C PRO A 149 -14.06 10.71 -16.29
N SER A 150 -14.07 9.71 -15.41
CA SER A 150 -14.02 9.85 -13.94
C SER A 150 -12.62 9.62 -13.35
N GLY A 151 -11.64 9.34 -14.20
CA GLY A 151 -10.34 8.77 -13.86
C GLY A 151 -9.49 9.57 -12.91
N LEU A 152 -9.39 10.88 -13.15
CA LEU A 152 -8.62 11.78 -12.28
C LEU A 152 -9.22 11.84 -10.87
N GLN A 153 -10.55 11.91 -10.75
CA GLN A 153 -11.22 11.97 -9.45
C GLN A 153 -11.07 10.65 -8.68
N GLU A 154 -11.20 9.52 -9.36
CA GLU A 154 -10.97 8.19 -8.79
C GLU A 154 -9.53 8.03 -8.33
N PHE A 155 -8.55 8.44 -9.15
CA PHE A 155 -7.13 8.40 -8.82
C PHE A 155 -6.80 9.17 -7.52
N PHE A 156 -7.31 10.41 -7.38
CA PHE A 156 -7.10 11.19 -6.14
C PHE A 156 -7.82 10.59 -4.93
N SER A 157 -8.97 9.96 -5.11
CA SER A 157 -9.68 9.28 -4.02
C SER A 157 -8.94 8.02 -3.53
N LEU A 158 -8.27 7.32 -4.45
CA LEU A 158 -7.50 6.11 -4.18
C LEU A 158 -6.14 6.42 -3.57
N SER A 159 -5.44 7.45 -4.05
CA SER A 159 -4.12 7.85 -3.53
C SER A 159 -4.18 8.28 -2.06
N GLY A 160 -5.23 9.00 -1.65
CA GLY A 160 -5.45 9.38 -0.24
C GLY A 160 -5.75 8.20 0.70
N ARG A 161 -6.15 7.04 0.16
CA ARG A 161 -6.37 5.81 0.92
C ARG A 161 -5.10 4.95 0.95
N ALA A 162 -4.45 4.76 -0.20
CA ALA A 162 -3.22 3.99 -0.36
C ALA A 162 -2.03 4.57 0.43
N GLY A 163 -1.92 5.89 0.49
CA GLY A 163 -0.86 6.57 1.25
C GLY A 163 -0.90 6.28 2.75
N ARG A 164 -2.09 6.10 3.34
CA ARG A 164 -2.24 5.73 4.77
C ARG A 164 -1.79 4.30 5.07
N GLY A 165 -1.78 3.42 4.06
CA GLY A 165 -1.26 2.06 4.16
C GLY A 165 0.23 1.95 3.83
N ALA A 166 0.94 3.05 3.50
CA ALA A 166 2.34 3.04 3.05
C ALA A 166 2.63 2.05 1.89
N GLY A 167 1.65 1.84 0.99
CA GLY A 167 1.78 0.85 -0.10
C GLY A 167 1.53 -0.61 0.31
N LEU A 168 1.19 -0.89 1.57
CA LEU A 168 0.87 -2.23 2.07
C LEU A 168 -0.57 -2.69 1.74
N ASP A 169 -1.40 -1.79 1.21
CA ASP A 169 -2.73 -2.11 0.67
C ASP A 169 -2.62 -2.66 -0.77
N PHE A 170 -1.84 -3.73 -0.95
CA PHE A 170 -1.56 -4.37 -2.26
C PHE A 170 -2.83 -4.74 -3.04
N LEU A 171 -3.90 -5.10 -2.32
CA LEU A 171 -5.20 -5.45 -2.90
C LEU A 171 -5.90 -4.26 -3.59
N GLN A 172 -5.56 -3.01 -3.27
CA GLN A 172 -6.16 -1.84 -3.93
C GLN A 172 -5.60 -1.65 -5.35
N ILE A 173 -4.32 -1.96 -5.57
CA ILE A 173 -3.70 -1.90 -6.91
C ILE A 173 -4.34 -2.93 -7.84
N LEU A 174 -4.70 -4.10 -7.32
CA LEU A 174 -5.39 -5.14 -8.08
C LEU A 174 -6.82 -4.74 -8.52
N MET A 175 -7.45 -3.79 -7.83
CA MET A 175 -8.79 -3.30 -8.17
C MET A 175 -8.78 -2.16 -9.20
N LEU A 176 -7.64 -1.51 -9.45
CA LEU A 176 -7.50 -0.40 -10.41
C LEU A 176 -7.93 -0.73 -11.85
N PRO A 177 -7.58 -1.91 -12.42
CA PRO A 177 -8.04 -2.25 -13.77
C PRO A 177 -9.56 -2.41 -13.83
N LEU A 178 -10.18 -2.89 -12.74
CA LEU A 178 -11.61 -3.14 -12.68
C LEU A 178 -12.42 -1.84 -12.57
N THR A 179 -11.90 -0.83 -11.88
CA THR A 179 -12.53 0.51 -11.81
C THR A 179 -12.44 1.24 -13.14
N ALA A 180 -11.30 1.17 -13.83
CA ALA A 180 -11.16 1.75 -15.17
C ALA A 180 -12.17 1.13 -16.15
N ILE A 181 -12.30 -0.20 -16.16
CA ILE A 181 -13.28 -0.90 -17.01
C ILE A 181 -14.70 -0.40 -16.70
N GLY A 182 -15.06 -0.22 -15.44
CA GLY A 182 -16.36 0.34 -15.04
C GLY A 182 -16.61 1.75 -15.60
N GLY A 183 -15.63 2.66 -15.49
CA GLY A 183 -15.74 4.02 -16.02
C GLY A 183 -15.82 4.11 -17.55
N TRP A 184 -15.16 3.19 -18.26
CA TRP A 184 -15.26 3.09 -19.72
C TRP A 184 -16.58 2.47 -20.17
N LEU A 185 -17.07 1.45 -19.46
CA LEU A 185 -18.37 0.84 -19.75
C LEU A 185 -19.51 1.85 -19.54
N SER A 186 -19.42 2.68 -18.49
CA SER A 186 -20.41 3.74 -18.23
C SER A 186 -20.41 4.84 -19.27
N TYR A 187 -19.22 5.23 -19.73
CA TYR A 187 -19.09 6.15 -20.84
C TYR A 187 -19.67 5.60 -22.16
N LEU A 188 -19.54 4.30 -22.40
CA LEU A 188 -20.08 3.62 -23.57
C LEU A 188 -21.57 3.25 -23.45
N GLY A 189 -22.20 3.50 -22.29
CA GLY A 189 -23.60 3.18 -22.02
C GLY A 189 -23.90 1.67 -21.99
N LEU A 190 -22.91 0.86 -21.59
CA LEU A 190 -23.01 -0.61 -21.51
C LEU A 190 -23.29 -1.11 -20.09
N ASP A 191 -23.64 -0.20 -19.19
CA ASP A 191 -24.06 -0.43 -17.83
C ASP A 191 -25.36 -1.23 -17.84
N SER A 192 -25.41 -2.26 -16.99
CA SER A 192 -26.64 -2.97 -16.67
C SER A 192 -27.60 -2.16 -15.79
N GLU A 193 -27.61 -0.83 -15.91
CA GLU A 193 -28.70 0.03 -15.40
C GLU A 193 -29.77 0.20 -16.49
N GLY A 194 -30.24 -0.94 -16.99
CA GLY A 194 -31.51 -1.04 -17.69
C GLY A 194 -32.62 -1.25 -16.66
N GLN A 195 -33.37 -0.18 -16.38
CA GLN A 195 -34.79 -0.18 -15.99
C GLN A 195 -35.18 -0.75 -14.60
N VAL A 196 -35.74 0.14 -13.76
CA VAL A 196 -36.73 -0.07 -12.67
C VAL A 196 -36.42 -1.13 -11.60
#